data_AF-A0A2Z4MDZ2-F1
#
_entry.id   AF-A0A2Z4MDZ2-F1
#
_cell.length_a   1.000
_cell.length_b   1.000
_cell.length_c   1.000
_cell.angle_alpha   90.00
_cell.angle_beta   90.00
_cell.angle_gamma   90.00
#
_symmetry.space_group_name_H-M   'P 1'
#
loop_
_entity.id
_entity.type
_entity.pdbx_description
1 polymer ?
#
loop_
_entity_poly.entity_id
_entity_poly.type
_entity_poly.pdbx_seq_one_letter_code
_entity_poly.pdbx_strand_id
1 'polypeptide(L)' 'MAKSAARKQREKLAREGKRNPELNRSIFAFADMRQRTTKTRAEKLNQQKHKRSLSYQSDDGLFYLRAKLAAIV' A
#
# COMPACT_ATOMS: atom_id res chain seq x y z
N MET A 1 25.44 -14.38 8.35
CA MET A 1 24.94 -12.99 8.18
C MET A 1 25.98 -12.01 8.68
N ALA A 2 26.66 -11.30 7.77
CA ALA A 2 27.67 -10.33 8.16
C ALA A 2 27.02 -9.06 8.71
N LYS A 3 27.53 -8.55 9.84
CA LYS A 3 27.14 -7.22 10.35
C LYS A 3 27.62 -6.14 9.37
N SER A 4 26.85 -5.06 9.22
CA SER A 4 27.29 -3.88 8.46
C SER A 4 28.54 -3.26 9.08
N ALA A 5 29.36 -2.62 8.26
CA ALA A 5 30.58 -1.94 8.72
C ALA A 5 30.27 -0.92 9.83
N ALA A 6 29.21 -0.13 9.66
CA ALA A 6 28.76 0.86 10.65
C ALA A 6 28.41 0.21 12.00
N ARG A 7 27.74 -0.96 12.00
CA ARG A 7 27.42 -1.68 13.25
C ARG A 7 28.68 -2.18 13.95
N LYS A 8 29.66 -2.70 13.20
CA LYS A 8 30.94 -3.16 13.74
C LYS A 8 31.72 -2.00 14.40
N GLN A 9 31.72 -0.82 13.79
CA GLN A 9 32.38 0.37 14.34
C GLN A 9 31.73 0.83 15.65
N ARG A 10 30.40 0.84 15.73
CA ARG A 10 29.70 1.19 16.99
C ARG A 10 29.99 0.21 18.12
N GLU A 11 29.98 -1.09 17.83
CA GLU A 11 30.32 -2.14 18.79
C GLU A 11 31.80 -2.06 19.24
N LYS A 12 32.70 -1.55 18.38
CA LYS A 12 34.08 -1.24 18.77
C LYS A 12 34.13 -0.06 19.74
N LEU A 13 33.46 1.04 19.43
CA LEU A 13 33.43 2.23 20.29
C LEU A 13 32.84 1.94 21.68
N ALA A 14 31.78 1.12 21.75
CA ALA A 14 31.20 0.69 23.02
C ALA A 14 32.17 -0.15 23.87
N ARG A 15 32.97 -1.02 23.22
CA ARG A 15 34.03 -1.80 23.90
C ARG A 15 35.16 -0.91 24.42
N GLU A 16 35.47 0.18 23.72
CA GLU A 16 36.46 1.17 24.14
C GLU A 16 35.93 2.14 25.22
N GLY A 17 34.69 1.95 25.72
CA GLY A 17 34.08 2.83 26.72
C GLY A 17 33.62 4.18 26.18
N LYS A 18 33.64 4.38 24.85
CA LYS A 18 33.15 5.61 24.22
C LYS A 18 31.62 5.60 24.16
N ARG A 19 31.04 6.79 24.21
CA ARG A 19 29.58 6.97 24.19
C ARG A 19 28.97 6.37 22.93
N ASN A 20 27.92 5.56 23.10
CA ASN A 20 27.23 4.92 21.98
C ASN A 20 26.49 5.98 21.13
N PRO A 21 26.81 6.11 19.82
CA PRO A 21 26.15 7.09 18.97
C PRO A 21 24.66 6.80 18.73
N GLU A 22 24.18 5.58 18.99
CA GLU A 22 22.73 5.28 18.93
C GLU A 22 21.94 6.06 19.98
N LEU A 23 22.52 6.33 21.16
CA LEU A 23 21.86 7.08 22.23
C LEU A 23 21.66 8.56 21.88
N ASN A 24 22.38 9.07 20.87
CA ASN A 24 22.25 10.44 20.37
C ASN A 24 21.28 10.56 19.19
N ARG A 25 20.69 9.46 18.72
CA ARG A 25 19.75 9.53 17.60
C ARG A 25 18.45 10.16 18.07
N SER A 26 17.98 11.16 17.33
CA SER A 26 16.67 11.74 17.56
C SER A 26 15.57 10.72 17.28
N ILE A 27 14.40 10.93 17.90
CA ILE A 27 13.21 10.09 17.71
C ILE A 27 12.79 10.06 16.22
N PHE A 28 13.09 11.13 15.48
CA PHE A 28 12.83 11.26 14.05
C PHE A 28 13.61 10.26 13.18
N ALA A 29 14.69 9.66 13.68
CA ALA A 29 15.42 8.64 12.94
C ALA A 29 14.60 7.35 12.75
N PHE A 30 13.61 7.11 13.62
CA PHE A 30 12.71 5.96 13.55
C PHE A 30 11.34 6.30 12.98
N ALA A 31 10.97 7.59 12.97
CA ALA A 31 9.71 8.04 12.41
C ALA A 31 9.78 8.08 10.88
N ASP A 32 8.75 7.56 10.20
CA ASP A 32 8.59 7.78 8.77
C ASP A 32 8.11 9.22 8.53
N MET A 33 9.05 10.10 8.18
CA MET A 33 8.78 11.51 7.88
C MET A 33 8.40 11.76 6.41
N ARG A 34 8.11 10.70 5.64
CA ARG A 34 7.67 10.87 4.26
C ARG A 34 6.31 11.55 4.20
N GLN A 35 6.15 12.42 3.20
CA GLN A 35 4.86 13.03 2.91
C GLN A 35 3.88 11.97 2.40
N ARG A 36 2.66 11.96 2.94
CA ARG A 36 1.60 11.09 2.45
C ARG A 36 1.12 11.60 1.10
N THR A 37 1.36 10.84 0.05
CA THR A 37 0.88 11.16 -1.31
C THR A 37 -0.41 10.40 -1.61
N THR A 38 -1.28 11.03 -2.39
CA THR A 38 -2.45 10.35 -2.96
C THR A 38 -2.04 9.57 -4.20
N LYS A 39 -2.80 8.52 -4.52
CA LYS A 39 -2.54 7.69 -5.69
C LYS A 39 -2.55 8.48 -6.99
N THR A 40 -1.68 8.11 -7.92
CA THR A 40 -1.66 8.67 -9.28
C THR A 40 -2.87 8.21 -10.09
N ARG A 41 -3.15 8.90 -11.21
CA ARG A 41 -4.22 8.51 -12.15
C ARG A 41 -4.05 7.07 -12.64
N ALA A 42 -2.81 6.68 -12.98
CA ALA A 42 -2.49 5.34 -13.46
C ALA A 42 -2.74 4.27 -12.38
N GLU A 43 -2.33 4.53 -11.14
CA GLU A 43 -2.58 3.63 -10.00
C GLU A 43 -4.07 3.48 -9.72
N LYS A 44 -4.86 4.56 -9.87
CA LYS A 44 -6.31 4.51 -9.69
C LYS A 44 -7.01 3.73 -10.79
N LEU A 45 -6.59 3.88 -12.05
CA LEU A 45 -7.15 3.14 -13.18
C LEU A 45 -6.92 1.63 -13.04
N ASN A 46 -5.71 1.26 -12.64
CA ASN A 46 -5.33 -0.14 -12.44
C ASN A 46 -5.84 -0.71 -11.09
N GLN A 47 -6.47 0.10 -10.24
CA GLN A 47 -6.97 -0.35 -8.95
C GLN A 47 -8.31 -1.09 -9.11
N GLN A 48 -8.29 -2.41 -9.00
CA GLN A 48 -9.50 -3.21 -8.80
C GLN A 48 -9.90 -3.22 -7.31
N LYS A 49 -10.67 -2.21 -6.88
CA LYS A 49 -11.17 -2.13 -5.49
C LYS A 49 -12.29 -3.13 -5.22
N HIS A 50 -13.18 -3.33 -6.19
CA HIS A 50 -14.31 -4.24 -6.10
C HIS A 50 -14.17 -5.29 -7.19
N LYS A 51 -13.88 -6.54 -6.79
CA LYS A 51 -13.71 -7.67 -7.71
C LYS A 51 -15.09 -8.12 -8.17
N ARG A 52 -15.60 -7.54 -9.26
CA ARG A 52 -16.83 -8.03 -9.90
C ARG A 52 -16.45 -9.12 -10.91
N SER A 53 -17.21 -10.21 -10.95
CA SER A 53 -17.06 -11.20 -12.01
C SER A 53 -17.38 -10.56 -13.35
N LEU A 54 -16.57 -10.82 -14.38
CA LEU A 54 -16.79 -10.38 -15.77
C LEU A 54 -18.15 -10.85 -16.34
N SER A 55 -18.78 -11.84 -15.70
CA SER A 55 -20.06 -12.41 -16.11
C SER A 55 -21.30 -11.63 -15.68
N TYR A 56 -21.20 -10.60 -14.82
CA TYR A 56 -22.36 -9.82 -14.38
C TYR A 56 -22.71 -8.68 -15.36
N GLN A 57 -22.67 -8.95 -16.66
CA GLN A 57 -22.93 -7.93 -17.68
C GLN A 57 -23.81 -8.45 -18.82
N SER A 58 -24.64 -9.46 -18.55
CA SER A 58 -25.49 -10.08 -19.58
C SER A 58 -27.00 -9.84 -19.45
N ASP A 59 -27.54 -9.42 -18.30
CA ASP A 59 -29.01 -9.51 -18.09
C ASP A 59 -29.76 -8.22 -17.71
N ASP A 60 -29.12 -7.06 -17.65
CA ASP A 60 -29.83 -5.85 -17.17
C ASP A 60 -30.55 -5.06 -18.29
N GLY A 61 -30.51 -5.52 -19.56
CA GLY A 61 -31.12 -4.83 -20.71
C GLY A 61 -32.49 -5.37 -21.17
N LEU A 62 -32.85 -6.60 -20.80
CA LEU A 62 -34.04 -7.31 -21.36
C LEU A 62 -35.29 -7.25 -20.46
N PHE A 63 -35.18 -6.75 -19.23
CA PHE A 63 -36.30 -6.72 -18.28
C PHE A 63 -37.45 -5.82 -18.77
N TYR A 64 -37.13 -4.67 -19.39
CA TYR A 64 -38.14 -3.73 -19.89
C TYR A 64 -38.86 -4.20 -21.17
N LEU A 65 -38.19 -5.01 -22.01
CA LEU A 65 -38.78 -5.55 -23.24
C LEU A 65 -39.77 -6.69 -22.93
N ARG A 66 -39.43 -7.58 -21.99
CA ARG A 66 -40.30 -8.70 -21.61
C ARG A 66 -41.57 -8.25 -20.87
N ALA A 67 -41.46 -7.23 -20.02
CA ALA A 67 -42.62 -6.67 -19.31
C ALA A 67 -43.63 -5.99 -20.27
N LYS A 68 -43.15 -5.30 -21.31
CA LYS A 68 -44.04 -4.72 -22.34
C LYS A 68 -44.69 -5.77 -23.22
N LEU A 69 -43.96 -6.81 -23.61
CA LEU A 69 -44.53 -7.87 -24.46
C LEU A 69 -45.57 -8.72 -23.71
N ALA A 70 -45.34 -9.00 -22.43
CA ALA A 70 -46.28 -9.75 -21.59
C ALA A 70 -47.53 -8.94 -21.15
N ALA A 71 -47.51 -7.62 -21.31
CA ALA A 71 -48.68 -6.77 -21.06
C ALA A 71 -49.55 -6.54 -22.32
N ILE A 72 -49.07 -6.97 -23.50
CA ILE A 72 -49.74 -6.79 -24.80
C ILE A 72 -50.38 -8.10 -25.30
N VAL A 73 -50.04 -9.25 -24.70
CA VAL A 73 -50.72 -10.55 -24.90
C VAL A 73 -51.68 -10.79 -23.75
#